data_AF-A0A6G8QEM9-F1
#
_entry.id   AF-A0A6G8QEM9-F1
#
_cell.length_a   1.000
_cell.length_b   1.000
_cell.length_c   1.000
_cell.angle_alpha   90.00
_cell.angle_beta   90.00
_cell.angle_gamma   90.00
#
_symmetry.space_group_name_H-M   'P 1'
#
loop_
_entity.id
_entity.type
_entity.pdbx_description
1 polymer ?
#
loop_
_entity_poly.entity_id
_entity_poly.type
_entity_poly.pdbx_seq_one_letter_code
_entity_poly.pdbx_strand_id
1 'polypeptide(L)'
;MTEEAGAITGELELLCWPENDGLHVAARYAETDDWYTVSGGPVRLTGDLEGVSEQVAQHLRTPGPVVDGNEKAVSLEGFAGA
;
A
#
# COMPACT_ATOMS: atom_id res chain seq x y z
N MET A 1 2.77 2.29 -4.33
CA MET A 1 2.37 1.69 -5.60
C MET A 1 3.24 2.33 -6.66
N THR A 2 4.05 1.55 -7.37
CA THR A 2 5.16 2.07 -8.17
C THR A 2 4.68 2.79 -9.41
N GLU A 3 5.33 3.89 -9.76
CA GLU A 3 4.93 4.76 -10.88
C GLU A 3 5.19 4.14 -12.27
N GLU A 4 5.72 2.91 -12.36
CA GLU A 4 6.19 2.32 -13.62
C GLU A 4 5.41 1.09 -14.13
N ALA A 5 4.37 0.61 -13.46
CA ALA A 5 3.54 -0.49 -13.98
C ALA A 5 2.07 -0.08 -14.07
N GLY A 6 1.56 0.05 -15.30
CA GLY A 6 0.12 0.09 -15.57
C GLY A 6 -0.56 -1.16 -15.01
N ALA A 7 -1.83 -1.02 -14.61
CA ALA A 7 -2.73 -2.04 -14.04
C ALA A 7 -2.02 -3.24 -13.36
N ILE A 8 -2.07 -3.29 -12.03
CA ILE A 8 -1.59 -4.46 -11.28
C ILE A 8 -2.48 -5.65 -11.61
N THR A 9 -2.02 -6.55 -12.49
CA THR A 9 -2.78 -7.72 -12.97
C THR A 9 -2.41 -9.03 -12.26
N GLY A 10 -1.82 -8.97 -11.06
CA GLY A 10 -1.31 -10.15 -10.35
C GLY A 10 -1.55 -10.09 -8.84
N GLU A 11 -1.33 -11.22 -8.17
CA GLU A 11 -1.34 -11.28 -6.71
C GLU A 11 -0.16 -10.48 -6.16
N LEU A 12 -0.43 -9.64 -5.17
CA LEU A 12 0.58 -8.89 -4.45
C LEU A 12 0.68 -9.41 -3.02
N GLU A 13 1.91 -9.44 -2.53
CA GLU A 13 2.19 -9.61 -1.11
C GLU A 13 2.52 -8.26 -0.49
N LEU A 14 2.05 -8.04 0.74
CA LEU A 14 2.34 -6.85 1.52
C LEU A 14 3.26 -7.22 2.70
N LEU A 15 4.31 -6.42 2.87
CA LEU A 15 5.14 -6.42 4.06
C LEU A 15 4.84 -5.15 4.85
N CYS A 16 4.37 -5.33 6.08
CA CYS A 16 4.08 -4.25 7.01
C CYS A 16 5.04 -4.37 8.19
N TRP A 17 5.79 -3.32 8.50
CA TRP A 17 6.71 -3.30 9.64
C TRP A 17 6.71 -1.95 10.36
N PRO A 18 6.64 -1.94 11.69
CA PRO A 18 6.69 -0.70 12.45
C PRO A 18 8.13 -0.21 12.56
N GLU A 19 8.32 1.10 12.39
CA GLU A 19 9.52 1.84 12.77
C GLU A 19 9.16 3.02 13.67
N ASN A 20 10.17 3.80 14.10
CA ASN A 20 9.99 4.90 15.05
C ASN A 20 9.04 6.01 14.55
N ASP A 21 8.87 6.14 13.24
CA ASP A 21 8.06 7.16 12.57
C ASP A 21 6.68 6.66 12.09
N GLY A 22 6.41 5.35 12.18
CA GLY A 22 5.12 4.76 11.84
C GLY A 22 5.22 3.36 11.25
N LEU A 23 4.13 2.91 10.65
CA LEU A 23 4.03 1.67 9.90
C LEU A 23 4.52 1.91 8.47
N HIS A 24 5.61 1.24 8.11
CA HIS A 24 6.09 1.16 6.74
C HIS A 24 5.45 -0.01 6.01
N VAL A 25 5.23 0.18 4.72
CA VAL A 25 4.52 -0.78 3.87
C VAL A 25 5.27 -0.91 2.56
N ALA A 26 5.58 -2.15 2.19
CA ALA A 26 6.12 -2.49 0.88
C ALA A 26 5.22 -3.55 0.23
N ALA A 27 5.19 -3.53 -1.09
CA ALA A 27 4.48 -4.50 -1.91
C ALA A 27 5.45 -5.19 -2.87
N ARG A 28 5.19 -6.46 -3.17
CA ARG A 28 5.84 -7.17 -4.27
C ARG A 28 4.82 -7.97 -5.05
N TYR A 29 5.14 -8.28 -6.30
CA TYR A 29 4.43 -9.33 -7.00
C TYR A 29 4.76 -10.68 -6.37
N ALA A 30 3.76 -11.55 -6.26
CA ALA A 30 3.99 -12.93 -5.83
C ALA A 30 5.11 -13.55 -6.67
N GLU A 31 5.97 -14.35 -6.02
CA GLU A 31 7.12 -15.03 -6.64
C GLU A 31 8.24 -14.10 -7.16
N THR A 32 8.19 -12.80 -6.88
CA THR A 32 9.29 -11.86 -7.17
C THR A 32 10.11 -11.56 -5.92
N ASP A 33 11.39 -11.28 -6.11
CA ASP A 33 12.29 -10.92 -5.00
C ASP A 33 12.26 -9.41 -4.68
N ASP A 34 11.78 -8.60 -5.62
CA ASP A 34 11.82 -7.15 -5.53
C ASP A 34 10.64 -6.59 -4.73
N TRP A 35 10.97 -5.92 -3.63
CA TRP A 35 10.02 -5.17 -2.81
C TRP A 35 10.02 -3.70 -3.20
N TYR A 36 8.82 -3.13 -3.27
CA TYR A 36 8.62 -1.73 -3.60
C TYR A 36 7.86 -1.02 -2.50
N THR A 37 8.42 0.08 -1.99
CA THR A 37 7.76 0.90 -0.99
C THR A 37 6.44 1.46 -1.52
N VAL A 38 5.41 1.38 -0.69
CA VAL A 38 4.12 2.00 -1.01
C VAL A 38 4.22 3.50 -0.70
N SER A 39 3.95 4.33 -1.70
CA SER A 39 3.93 5.79 -1.60
C SER A 39 2.88 6.28 -0.60
N GLY A 40 3.14 7.43 0.03
CA GLY A 40 2.23 8.08 0.98
C GLY A 40 2.38 7.64 2.44
N GLY A 41 3.28 6.70 2.72
CA GLY A 41 3.69 6.33 4.08
C GLY A 41 4.89 7.14 4.60
N PRO A 42 5.33 6.90 5.85
CA PRO A 42 4.81 5.89 6.79
C PRO A 42 3.43 6.25 7.36
N VAL A 43 2.65 5.23 7.68
CA VAL A 43 1.29 5.37 8.26
C VAL A 43 1.38 5.51 9.77
N ARG A 44 0.57 6.37 10.38
CA ARG A 44 0.51 6.44 11.86
C ARG A 44 -0.03 5.12 12.42
N LEU A 45 0.72 4.53 13.35
CA LEU A 45 0.27 3.34 14.07
C LEU A 45 -0.66 3.74 15.22
N THR A 46 -1.97 3.77 14.96
CA THR A 46 -3.01 4.06 15.97
C THR A 46 -3.74 2.78 16.37
N GLY A 47 -3.03 1.85 17.00
CA GLY A 47 -3.59 0.55 17.37
C GLY A 47 -2.53 -0.55 17.39
N ASP A 48 -2.97 -1.80 17.35
CA ASP A 48 -2.08 -2.94 17.15
C ASP A 48 -1.66 -3.08 15.68
N LEU A 49 -0.50 -3.70 15.47
CA LEU A 49 0.10 -3.86 14.14
C LEU A 49 -0.78 -4.63 13.18
N GLU A 50 -1.46 -5.68 13.65
CA GLU A 50 -2.30 -6.55 12.82
C GLU A 50 -3.51 -5.76 12.30
N GLY A 51 -4.23 -5.07 13.19
CA GLY A 51 -5.38 -4.25 12.83
C GLY A 51 -5.05 -3.14 11.82
N VAL A 52 -3.95 -2.40 12.05
CA VAL A 52 -3.54 -1.33 11.12
C VAL A 52 -3.07 -1.93 9.79
N SER A 53 -2.37 -3.06 9.80
CA SER A 53 -1.92 -3.74 8.56
C SER A 53 -3.10 -4.23 7.72
N GLU A 54 -4.14 -4.77 8.35
CA GLU A 54 -5.37 -5.21 7.67
C GLU A 54 -6.12 -4.01 7.06
N GLN A 55 -6.23 -2.88 7.78
CA GLN A 55 -6.85 -1.67 7.24
C GLN A 55 -6.06 -1.10 6.05
N VAL A 56 -4.73 -1.11 6.12
CA VAL A 56 -3.86 -0.75 5.00
C VAL A 56 -4.11 -1.66 3.79
N ALA A 57 -4.17 -2.98 4.01
CA ALA A 57 -4.41 -3.94 2.94
C ALA A 57 -5.79 -3.73 2.29
N GLN A 58 -6.82 -3.42 3.08
CA GLN A 58 -8.16 -3.10 2.56
C GLN A 58 -8.16 -1.82 1.74
N HIS A 59 -7.50 -0.76 2.21
CA HIS A 59 -7.37 0.51 1.49
C HIS A 59 -6.67 0.32 0.14
N LEU A 60 -5.55 -0.40 0.10
CA LEU A 60 -4.79 -0.65 -1.13
C LEU A 60 -5.51 -1.57 -2.14
N ARG A 61 -6.53 -2.31 -1.71
CA ARG A 61 -7.41 -3.09 -2.62
C ARG A 61 -8.51 -2.26 -3.25
N THR A 62 -8.73 -1.02 -2.82
CA THR A 62 -9.72 -0.16 -3.45
C THR A 62 -9.21 0.30 -4.81
N PRO A 63 -10.04 0.28 -5.87
CA PRO A 63 -9.66 0.88 -7.14
C PRO A 63 -9.39 2.37 -6.95
N GLY A 64 -8.31 2.86 -7.56
CA GLY A 64 -8.01 4.28 -7.50
C GLY A 64 -8.88 5.11 -8.45
N PRO A 65 -8.73 6.45 -8.42
CA PRO A 65 -9.50 7.31 -9.29
C PRO A 65 -9.09 7.11 -10.76
N VAL A 66 -10.08 7.17 -11.67
CA VAL A 66 -9.82 7.16 -13.11
C VAL A 66 -9.44 8.58 -13.57
N VAL A 67 -8.24 8.74 -14.11
CA VAL A 67 -7.71 9.99 -14.67
C VAL A 67 -7.32 9.74 -16.11
N ASP A 68 -7.84 10.54 -17.04
CA ASP A 68 -7.63 10.40 -18.49
C ASP A 68 -7.92 8.98 -19.01
N GLY A 69 -8.95 8.34 -18.46
CA GLY A 69 -9.35 6.98 -18.83
C GLY A 69 -8.52 5.85 -18.22
N ASN A 70 -7.53 6.16 -17.36
CA ASN A 70 -6.69 5.18 -16.70
C ASN A 70 -6.92 5.20 -15.18
N GLU A 71 -7.06 4.01 -14.57
CA GLU A 71 -7.07 3.89 -13.12
C GLU A 71 -5.69 4.28 -12.55
N LYS A 72 -5.67 5.24 -11.64
CA LYS A 72 -4.47 5.61 -10.91
C LYS A 72 -4.27 4.67 -9.73
N ALA A 73 -3.02 4.46 -9.42
CA ALA A 73 -2.60 3.75 -8.23
C ALA A 73 -3.13 4.38 -6.93
N VAL A 74 -3.66 3.56 -6.01
CA VAL A 74 -3.96 3.99 -4.64
C VAL A 74 -2.65 4.08 -3.82
N SER A 75 -2.44 5.23 -3.19
CA SER A 75 -1.34 5.48 -2.24
C SER A 75 -1.86 5.48 -0.80
N LEU A 76 -0.94 5.55 0.17
CA LEU A 76 -1.25 5.75 1.59
C LEU A 76 -1.38 7.24 1.95
N GLU A 77 -1.36 8.15 0.98
CA GLU A 77 -1.45 9.58 1.24
C GLU A 77 -2.81 9.91 1.86
N GLY A 78 -2.78 10.56 3.02
CA GLY A 78 -3.99 10.88 3.78
C GLY A 78 -4.67 9.66 4.43
N PHE A 79 -4.05 8.48 4.42
CA PHE A 79 -4.55 7.32 5.16
C PHE A 79 -4.48 7.60 6.67
N ALA A 80 -5.65 7.71 7.29
CA ALA A 80 -5.81 7.70 8.72
C ALA A 80 -6.45 6.36 9.08
N GLY A 81 -5.67 5.44 9.63
CA GLY A 81 -6.23 4.24 10.27
C GLY A 81 -7.26 4.70 11.31
N ALA A 82 -8.41 4.04 11.33
CA ALA A 82 -9.53 4.42 12.21
C ALA A 82 -9.15 4.27 13.69
#